data_AF-A0A6N7GM66-F1
#
_entry.id   AF-A0A6N7GM66-F1
#
_cell.length_a   1.000
_cell.length_b   1.000
_cell.length_c   1.000
_cell.angle_alpha   90.00
_cell.angle_beta   90.00
_cell.angle_gamma   90.00
#
_symmetry.space_group_name_H-M   'P 1'
#
loop_
_entity.id
_entity.type
_entity.pdbx_description
1 polymer ?
#
loop_
_entity_poly.entity_id
_entity_poly.type
_entity_poly.pdbx_seq_one_letter_code
_entity_poly.pdbx_strand_id
1 'polypeptide(L)' 'MAVSAARVSQIERGTVSTREVIDRYVSALGGTLKLIADFGDEQLKVS' A
#
# COMPACT_ATOMS: atom_id res chain seq x y z
N MET A 1 18.93 1.99 -2.22
CA MET A 1 18.54 2.60 -3.51
C MET A 1 17.02 2.67 -3.54
N ALA A 2 16.50 3.87 -3.30
CA ALA A 2 15.08 4.14 -3.25
C ALA A 2 14.46 3.84 -4.62
N VAL A 3 13.44 2.98 -4.60
CA VAL A 3 12.45 2.67 -5.64
C VAL A 3 12.70 3.33 -7.02
N SER A 4 12.96 2.51 -8.04
CA SER A 4 13.22 3.02 -9.40
C SER A 4 12.00 3.72 -10.02
N ALA A 5 12.24 4.74 -10.84
CA ALA A 5 11.19 5.50 -11.55
C ALA A 5 10.29 4.60 -12.44
N ALA A 6 10.86 3.53 -13.00
CA ALA A 6 10.09 2.51 -13.72
C ALA A 6 9.00 1.87 -12.83
N ARG A 7 9.26 1.74 -11.53
CA ARG A 7 8.35 1.14 -10.55
C ARG A 7 7.23 2.10 -10.16
N VAL A 8 7.49 3.41 -10.14
CA VAL A 8 6.46 4.46 -9.97
C VAL A 8 5.49 4.45 -11.15
N SER A 9 6.00 4.33 -12.37
CA SER A 9 5.15 4.32 -13.58
C SER A 9 4.21 3.09 -13.66
N GLN A 10 4.59 1.94 -13.11
CA GLN A 10 3.71 0.76 -13.08
C GLN A 10 2.56 0.88 -12.08
N ILE A 11 2.75 1.67 -11.02
CA ILE A 11 1.70 2.02 -10.05
C ILE A 11 0.70 3.00 -10.71
N GLU A 12 1.19 4.02 -11.39
CA GLU A 12 0.35 5.02 -12.10
C GLU A 12 -0.47 4.39 -13.24
N ARG A 13 0.05 3.33 -13.87
CA ARG A 13 -0.61 2.60 -14.96
C ARG A 13 -1.51 1.45 -14.49
N GLY A 14 -1.70 1.28 -13.18
CA GLY A 14 -2.59 0.26 -12.60
C GLY A 14 -2.13 -1.19 -12.77
N THR A 15 -0.87 -1.41 -13.17
CA THR A 15 -0.30 -2.76 -13.39
C THR A 15 0.20 -3.39 -12.08
N VAL A 16 0.45 -2.56 -11.07
CA VAL A 16 0.78 -2.98 -9.71
C VAL A 16 -0.20 -2.28 -8.77
N SER A 17 -1.02 -3.04 -8.06
CA SER A 17 -1.97 -2.48 -7.11
C SER A 17 -1.18 -1.77 -6.00
N THR A 18 -1.36 -0.45 -5.84
CA THR A 18 -0.65 0.40 -4.87
C THR A 18 -0.62 -0.21 -3.46
N ARG A 19 -1.68 -0.92 -3.07
CA ARG A 19 -1.76 -1.66 -1.80
C ARG A 19 -0.67 -2.72 -1.65
N GLU A 20 -0.43 -3.54 -2.68
CA GLU A 20 0.51 -4.67 -2.59
C GLU A 20 1.97 -4.19 -2.43
N VAL A 21 2.31 -3.05 -3.03
CA VAL A 21 3.64 -2.43 -2.86
C VAL A 21 3.83 -1.94 -1.44
N ILE A 22 2.82 -1.25 -0.90
CA ILE A 22 2.85 -0.73 0.47
C ILE A 22 2.90 -1.89 1.47
N ASP A 23 2.13 -2.95 1.22
CA ASP A 23 2.10 -4.14 2.07
C ASP A 23 3.47 -4.83 2.15
N ARG A 24 4.12 -5.05 1.00
CA ARG A 24 5.47 -5.62 0.94
C ARG A 24 6.52 -4.70 1.60
N TYR A 25 6.39 -3.38 1.43
CA TYR A 25 7.28 -2.41 2.08
C TYR A 25 7.17 -2.47 3.60
N VAL A 26 5.95 -2.45 4.14
CA VAL A 26 5.70 -2.51 5.58
C VAL A 26 6.13 -3.86 6.15
N SER A 27 5.84 -4.96 5.45
CA SER A 27 6.26 -6.32 5.84
C SER A 27 7.79 -6.48 5.86
N ALA A 28 8.51 -5.89 4.89
CA ALA A 28 9.97 -5.91 4.86
C ALA A 28 10.62 -5.17 6.04
N LEU A 29 9.89 -4.24 6.66
CA LEU A 29 10.29 -3.55 7.90
C LEU A 29 9.84 -4.29 9.18
N GLY A 30 9.23 -5.48 9.06
CA GLY A 30 8.67 -6.26 10.17
C GLY A 30 7.35 -5.71 10.70
N GLY A 31 6.69 -4.81 9.97
CA GLY A 31 5.39 -4.25 10.31
C GLY A 31 4.23 -4.98 9.65
N THR A 32 3.01 -4.52 9.92
CA THR A 32 1.78 -5.00 9.25
C THR A 32 0.98 -3.81 8.76
N LEU A 33 0.66 -3.79 7.47
CA LEU A 33 -0.17 -2.74 6.88
C LEU A 33 -1.62 -2.89 7.39
N LYS A 34 -2.19 -1.81 7.91
CA LYS A 34 -3.61 -1.73 8.27
C LYS A 34 -4.28 -0.71 7.35
N LEU A 35 -5.25 -1.13 6.55
CA LEU A 35 -6.12 -0.19 5.84
C LEU A 35 -7.35 0.10 6.70
N ILE A 36 -7.66 1.38 6.86
CA ILE A 36 -8.85 1.86 7.57
C ILE A 36 -9.66 2.68 6.57
N ALA A 37 -10.90 2.26 6.34
CA ALA A 37 -11.90 3.10 5.69
C ALA A 37 -12.68 3.82 6.80
N ASP A 38 -12.63 5.14 6.79
CA ASP A 38 -13.30 6.00 7.76
C ASP A 38 -14.59 6.55 7.14
N PHE A 39 -15.72 6.21 7.75
CA PHE A 39 -17.06 6.68 7.35
C PHE A 39 -17.61 7.73 8.32
N GLY A 40 -16.80 8.22 9.26
CA GLY A 40 -17.14 9.25 10.24
C GLY A 40 -17.77 8.68 11.52
N ASP A 41 -18.83 7.88 11.39
CA ASP A 41 -19.50 7.19 12.49
C ASP A 41 -19.00 5.74 12.68
N GLU A 42 -18.46 5.14 11.63
CA GLU A 42 -17.87 3.81 11.65
C GLU A 42 -16.49 3.78 10.98
N GLN A 43 -15.60 2.93 11.51
CA GLN A 43 -14.33 2.61 10.86
C GLN A 43 -14.28 1.13 10.50
N LEU A 44 -14.06 0.83 9.22
CA LEU A 44 -13.82 -0.52 8.74
C LEU A 44 -12.32 -0.76 8.62
N LYS A 45 -11.82 -1.73 9.38
CA LYS A 45 -10.42 -2.16 9.31
C LYS A 45 -10.29 -3.40 8.43
N VAL A 46 -9.41 -3.32 7.43
CA VAL A 46 -9.05 -4.44 6.56
C VAL A 46 -7.58 -4.76 6.79
N SER A 47 -7.31 -5.88 7.47
CA SER A 47 -5.98 -6.49 7.60
C SER A 47 -5.80 -7.54 6.52
#